data_AF-A0A9W6WSL6-F1
#
_entry.id   AF-A0A9W6WSL6-F1
#
_cell.length_a   1.000
_cell.length_b   1.000
_cell.length_c   1.000
_cell.angle_alpha   90.00
_cell.angle_beta   90.00
_cell.angle_gamma   90.00
#
_symmetry.space_group_name_H-M   'P 1'
#
loop_
_entity.id
_entity.type
_entity.pdbx_description
1 polymer ?
#
loop_
_entity_poly.entity_id
_entity_poly.type
_entity_poly.pdbx_seq_one_letter_code
_entity_poly.pdbx_strand_id
1 'polypeptide(L)'
;MMSEMMGEATPAQWTQLWGLTFGSTGAQPSRRSAHTIATFEDNLYVFGGISTNALDEDVEYNDTWVFDLVDRQWTELPVGNNRPSNRFHHAGALHTNTTVNEFIVFGGLSLLAAEDTAVTPSTGSGVPVVQYNDVWRLSLVATTPEWIMDPTPAYSESRPDARSEAGLVIHNDNLFMFGGIAYDEKGINAPVDYNDLWKYDLSACKWNKIEPAGNVQPPTRFSHSVAMLHSDSEKSEAYLLAYSGRHLLFSTWTLLDDIWVYDFGNNMWTSVIPSSDVPRAYTSIVTTKGVNMWFFGGYYKPQKSSSGYVYDDIILGKFDLNNMVMEARRAVIESDVASPPLRYNHRAALWRGDSMVIHGGSYQSQLGDVWVFNTTNAETTDVTTNTLPLDPESLLRAAQARGAAVVRGVTKERLEQLRITKYCRAERNPEAVTAQLNPADSGSAENDDVCPICLVGLW
;
A
#
# COMPACT_ATOMS: atom_id res chain seq x y z
N MET A 1 -37.33 -16.55 2.46
CA MET A 1 -37.81 -15.17 2.30
C MET A 1 -37.24 -14.34 3.44
N MET A 2 -36.07 -13.74 3.23
CA MET A 2 -35.47 -12.71 4.08
C MET A 2 -34.70 -11.80 3.10
N SER A 3 -35.44 -11.11 2.24
CA SER A 3 -34.90 -10.14 1.29
C SER A 3 -35.64 -8.81 1.41
N GLU A 4 -35.93 -8.39 2.65
CA GLU A 4 -36.55 -7.10 2.93
C GLU A 4 -35.80 -6.44 4.07
N MET A 5 -35.45 -5.17 3.85
CA MET A 5 -34.63 -4.25 4.68
C MET A 5 -33.19 -3.99 4.21
N MET A 6 -32.87 -4.12 2.93
CA MET A 6 -31.89 -3.20 2.33
C MET A 6 -32.68 -2.05 1.70
N GLY A 7 -32.42 -0.82 2.15
CA GLY A 7 -33.04 0.40 1.59
C GLY A 7 -32.71 0.57 0.09
N GLU A 8 -33.37 1.51 -0.57
CA GLU A 8 -33.10 1.80 -1.98
C GLU A 8 -31.61 2.15 -2.19
N ALA A 9 -31.07 1.73 -3.35
CA ALA A 9 -29.72 2.11 -3.75
C ALA A 9 -29.66 3.64 -3.90
N THR A 10 -28.60 4.25 -3.35
CA THR A 10 -28.40 5.70 -3.40
C THR A 10 -26.99 6.02 -3.89
N PRO A 11 -26.80 7.16 -4.58
CA PRO A 11 -25.46 7.66 -4.89
C PRO A 11 -24.60 7.66 -3.63
N ALA A 12 -23.41 7.11 -3.75
CA ALA A 12 -22.53 6.96 -2.61
C ALA A 12 -21.84 8.29 -2.30
N GLN A 13 -21.59 8.54 -1.02
CA GLN A 13 -21.07 9.81 -0.53
C GLN A 13 -19.80 9.59 0.28
N TRP A 14 -18.79 10.40 -0.04
CA TRP A 14 -17.60 10.54 0.78
C TRP A 14 -17.82 11.60 1.84
N THR A 15 -17.38 11.31 3.06
CA THR A 15 -17.35 12.27 4.16
C THR A 15 -15.92 12.51 4.58
N GLN A 16 -15.44 13.76 4.48
CA GLN A 16 -14.15 14.15 5.06
C GLN A 16 -14.30 14.32 6.56
N LEU A 17 -13.59 13.51 7.35
CA LEU A 17 -13.55 13.64 8.81
C LEU A 17 -12.38 14.51 9.28
N TRP A 18 -11.28 14.54 8.53
CA TRP A 18 -10.11 15.35 8.85
C TRP A 18 -9.41 15.87 7.58
N GLY A 19 -8.89 17.10 7.65
CA GLY A 19 -8.15 17.75 6.57
C GLY A 19 -7.76 19.19 6.93
N LEU A 20 -6.96 19.85 6.08
CA LEU A 20 -6.42 21.19 6.35
C LEU A 20 -7.48 22.26 6.69
N THR A 21 -8.70 22.11 6.17
CA THR A 21 -9.78 23.09 6.31
C THR A 21 -10.75 22.79 7.45
N PHE A 22 -10.69 21.58 8.03
CA PHE A 22 -11.66 21.10 9.03
C PHE A 22 -11.02 20.51 10.29
N GLY A 23 -9.70 20.30 10.30
CA GLY A 23 -8.97 19.84 11.47
C GLY A 23 -8.75 20.94 12.50
N SER A 24 -8.87 20.61 13.79
CA SER A 24 -8.48 21.51 14.87
C SER A 24 -6.96 21.73 14.83
N THR A 25 -6.46 22.86 15.37
CA THR A 25 -5.02 23.13 15.53
C THR A 25 -4.33 22.21 16.56
N GLY A 26 -4.92 21.06 16.88
CA GLY A 26 -4.41 20.08 17.83
C GLY A 26 -3.21 19.30 17.28
N ALA A 27 -2.66 18.42 18.13
CA ALA A 27 -1.61 17.49 17.76
C ALA A 27 -2.16 16.49 16.72
N GLN A 28 -1.49 16.36 15.58
CA GLN A 28 -1.86 15.43 14.51
C GLN A 28 -0.59 14.75 13.96
N PRO A 29 -0.70 13.56 13.37
CA PRO A 29 0.43 12.96 12.67
C PRO A 29 0.86 13.84 11.49
N SER A 30 2.15 13.86 11.21
CA SER A 30 2.63 14.36 9.92
C SER A 30 1.95 13.61 8.77
N ARG A 31 1.73 14.32 7.66
CA ARG A 31 1.30 13.74 6.38
C ARG A 31 2.23 12.60 6.00
N ARG A 32 1.70 11.49 5.52
CA ARG A 32 2.51 10.28 5.31
C ARG A 32 1.90 9.32 4.31
N SER A 33 2.76 8.54 3.68
CA SER A 33 2.40 7.38 2.87
C SER A 33 3.10 6.13 3.40
N ALA A 34 2.79 4.95 2.85
CA ALA A 34 3.46 3.69 3.20
C ALA A 34 3.40 3.32 4.70
N HIS A 35 2.44 3.88 5.44
CA HIS A 35 2.16 3.55 6.84
C HIS A 35 1.18 2.36 6.91
N THR A 36 0.80 1.94 8.11
CA THR A 36 -0.30 0.97 8.33
C THR A 36 -1.38 1.58 9.20
N ILE A 37 -2.62 1.13 9.01
CA ILE A 37 -3.75 1.53 9.84
C ILE A 37 -4.58 0.32 10.26
N ALA A 38 -5.33 0.48 11.35
CA ALA A 38 -6.34 -0.46 11.80
C ALA A 38 -7.49 0.31 12.46
N THR A 39 -8.72 -0.13 12.24
CA THR A 39 -9.92 0.41 12.89
C THR A 39 -10.35 -0.54 13.99
N PHE A 40 -10.47 -0.05 15.22
CA PHE A 40 -11.01 -0.81 16.34
C PHE A 40 -12.01 0.06 17.09
N GLU A 41 -13.23 -0.45 17.25
CA GLU A 41 -14.38 0.34 17.69
C GLU A 41 -14.54 1.62 16.85
N ASP A 42 -14.48 2.79 17.47
CA ASP A 42 -14.58 4.10 16.82
C ASP A 42 -13.23 4.80 16.66
N ASN A 43 -12.13 4.05 16.75
CA ASN A 43 -10.77 4.57 16.66
C ASN A 43 -10.04 4.06 15.42
N LEU A 44 -9.35 4.96 14.73
CA LEU A 44 -8.41 4.67 13.66
C LEU A 44 -6.98 4.78 14.19
N TYR A 45 -6.30 3.64 14.32
CA TYR A 45 -4.89 3.55 14.72
C TYR A 45 -3.99 3.69 13.49
N VAL A 46 -2.88 4.41 13.63
CA VAL A 46 -1.89 4.68 12.58
C VAL A 46 -0.49 4.42 13.13
N PHE A 47 0.34 3.68 12.38
CA PHE A 47 1.74 3.44 12.73
C PHE A 47 2.69 3.65 11.54
N GLY A 48 3.79 4.36 11.80
CA GLY A 48 4.94 4.49 10.90
C GLY A 48 4.66 5.26 9.61
N GLY A 49 5.41 4.94 8.55
CA GLY A 49 5.31 5.55 7.23
C GLY A 49 6.41 6.56 6.94
N ILE A 50 6.31 7.22 5.80
CA ILE A 50 7.31 8.16 5.28
C ILE A 50 6.66 9.44 4.73
N SER A 51 7.38 10.56 4.89
CA SER A 51 7.10 11.87 4.29
C SER A 51 8.39 12.51 3.78
N THR A 52 8.26 13.64 3.08
CA THR A 52 9.37 14.57 2.86
C THR A 52 9.23 15.80 3.75
N ASN A 53 10.36 16.37 4.18
CA ASN A 53 10.40 17.63 4.92
C ASN A 53 10.44 18.85 3.96
N ALA A 54 10.55 20.07 4.50
CA ALA A 54 10.58 21.30 3.71
C ALA A 54 11.82 21.44 2.80
N LEU A 55 12.86 20.63 3.02
CA LEU A 55 14.08 20.54 2.22
C LEU A 55 14.04 19.36 1.24
N ASP A 56 12.89 18.68 1.12
CA ASP A 56 12.69 17.48 0.30
C ASP A 56 13.53 16.27 0.74
N GLU A 57 13.87 16.21 2.03
CA GLU A 57 14.55 15.06 2.63
C GLU A 57 13.54 14.10 3.23
N ASP A 58 13.81 12.80 3.10
CA ASP A 58 12.97 11.73 3.62
C ASP A 58 12.92 11.78 5.16
N VAL A 59 11.71 11.65 5.70
CA VAL A 59 11.43 11.52 7.13
C VAL A 59 10.62 10.27 7.35
N GLU A 60 11.19 9.34 8.10
CA GLU A 60 10.56 8.08 8.48
C GLU A 60 10.02 8.15 9.89
N TYR A 61 8.85 7.55 10.11
CA TYR A 61 8.16 7.62 11.39
C TYR A 61 8.10 6.27 12.11
N ASN A 62 8.04 6.33 13.44
CA ASN A 62 7.72 5.20 14.34
C ASN A 62 6.74 5.61 15.46
N ASP A 63 6.06 6.73 15.26
CA ASP A 63 5.01 7.20 16.16
C ASP A 63 3.74 6.35 15.99
N THR A 64 2.89 6.38 17.00
CA THR A 64 1.59 5.69 17.01
C THR A 64 0.51 6.71 17.30
N TRP A 65 -0.43 6.86 16.39
CA TRP A 65 -1.51 7.84 16.50
C TRP A 65 -2.86 7.15 16.50
N VAL A 66 -3.81 7.75 17.20
CA VAL A 66 -5.22 7.38 17.16
C VAL A 66 -6.04 8.58 16.74
N PHE A 67 -6.96 8.35 15.80
CA PHE A 67 -8.01 9.29 15.45
C PHE A 67 -9.35 8.76 15.93
N ASP A 68 -10.03 9.54 16.76
CA ASP A 68 -11.41 9.28 17.12
C ASP A 68 -12.31 9.61 15.92
N LEU A 69 -13.00 8.61 15.37
CA LEU A 69 -13.83 8.75 14.17
C LEU A 69 -15.16 9.48 14.46
N VAL A 70 -15.54 9.62 15.73
CA VAL A 70 -16.76 10.30 16.18
C VAL A 70 -16.44 11.75 16.55
N ASP A 71 -15.49 11.96 17.45
CA ASP A 71 -15.06 13.28 17.95
C ASP A 71 -14.10 14.01 17.00
N ARG A 72 -13.56 13.28 16.02
CA ARG A 72 -12.68 13.79 14.97
C ARG A 72 -11.42 14.43 15.52
N GLN A 73 -10.84 13.85 16.56
CA GLN A 73 -9.62 14.34 17.20
C GLN A 73 -8.50 13.32 17.09
N TRP A 74 -7.30 13.82 16.84
CA TRP A 74 -6.06 13.04 16.90
C TRP A 74 -5.48 13.05 18.32
N THR A 75 -4.88 11.92 18.70
CA THR A 75 -4.08 11.78 19.91
C THR A 75 -2.89 10.87 19.62
N GLU A 76 -1.69 11.31 19.99
CA GLU A 76 -0.50 10.44 19.97
C GLU A 76 -0.55 9.50 21.17
N LEU A 77 -0.38 8.19 20.94
CA LEU A 77 -0.33 7.22 22.02
C LEU A 77 1.05 7.23 22.68
N PRO A 78 1.12 7.31 24.02
CA PRO A 78 2.38 7.32 24.76
C PRO A 78 2.97 5.89 24.89
N VAL A 79 3.36 5.29 23.76
CA VAL A 79 3.83 3.90 23.68
C VAL A 79 5.24 3.63 24.23
N GLY A 80 5.92 4.68 24.73
CA GLY A 80 7.29 4.59 25.21
C GLY A 80 8.32 4.28 24.12
N ASN A 81 9.51 3.84 24.53
CA ASN A 81 10.64 3.57 23.63
C ASN A 81 10.72 2.09 23.17
N ASN A 82 10.00 1.18 23.82
CA ASN A 82 9.92 -0.21 23.39
C ASN A 82 8.88 -0.33 22.27
N ARG A 83 9.28 0.04 21.05
CA ARG A 83 8.40 0.13 19.89
C ARG A 83 9.17 -0.21 18.61
N PRO A 84 8.48 -0.54 17.50
CA PRO A 84 9.17 -0.77 16.25
C PRO A 84 9.98 0.48 15.84
N SER A 85 11.12 0.26 15.22
CA SER A 85 11.95 1.34 14.64
C SER A 85 11.21 2.10 13.54
N ASN A 86 11.73 3.27 13.17
CA ASN A 86 11.25 4.03 12.01
C ASN A 86 11.21 3.10 10.79
N ARG A 87 10.05 3.05 10.14
CA ARG A 87 9.83 2.14 9.02
C ARG A 87 8.65 2.57 8.18
N PHE A 88 8.72 2.17 6.92
CA PHE A 88 7.67 2.34 5.95
C PHE A 88 7.59 1.11 5.05
N HIS A 89 6.50 1.01 4.28
CA HIS A 89 6.15 -0.17 3.50
C HIS A 89 6.07 -1.46 4.32
N HIS A 90 5.93 -1.36 5.64
CA HIS A 90 5.54 -2.46 6.51
C HIS A 90 4.08 -2.83 6.27
N ALA A 91 3.75 -4.05 6.67
CA ALA A 91 2.39 -4.52 6.64
C ALA A 91 1.80 -4.52 8.05
N GLY A 92 0.49 -4.39 8.13
CA GLY A 92 -0.21 -4.35 9.40
C GLY A 92 -1.60 -4.97 9.28
N ALA A 93 -2.07 -5.53 10.39
CA ALA A 93 -3.34 -6.22 10.45
C ALA A 93 -4.01 -6.02 11.82
N LEU A 94 -5.33 -5.97 11.81
CA LEU A 94 -6.14 -6.02 13.03
C LEU A 94 -6.36 -7.49 13.42
N HIS A 95 -6.01 -7.85 14.65
CA HIS A 95 -6.32 -9.15 15.23
C HIS A 95 -7.34 -8.97 16.35
N THR A 96 -8.58 -9.39 16.08
CA THR A 96 -9.66 -9.36 17.06
C THR A 96 -10.30 -10.74 17.18
N ASN A 97 -10.51 -11.18 18.41
CA ASN A 97 -11.33 -12.34 18.75
C ASN A 97 -12.07 -12.07 20.07
N THR A 98 -12.66 -13.09 20.70
CA THR A 98 -13.42 -12.91 21.95
C THR A 98 -12.59 -12.40 23.14
N THR A 99 -11.26 -12.50 23.07
CA THR A 99 -10.33 -12.24 24.18
C THR A 99 -9.14 -11.34 23.81
N VAL A 100 -8.86 -11.17 22.52
CA VAL A 100 -7.70 -10.46 21.98
C VAL A 100 -8.18 -9.33 21.09
N ASN A 101 -7.59 -8.14 21.24
CA ASN A 101 -7.83 -6.98 20.38
C ASN A 101 -6.49 -6.25 20.21
N GLU A 102 -5.82 -6.51 19.10
CA GLU A 102 -4.45 -6.06 18.88
C GLU A 102 -4.23 -5.53 17.47
N PHE A 103 -3.36 -4.52 17.36
CA PHE A 103 -2.81 -4.07 16.09
C PHE A 103 -1.42 -4.68 15.90
N ILE A 104 -1.27 -5.42 14.80
CA ILE A 104 -0.04 -6.14 14.46
C ILE A 104 0.69 -5.39 13.36
N VAL A 105 2.02 -5.30 13.48
CA VAL A 105 2.93 -4.76 12.48
C VAL A 105 4.00 -5.81 12.16
N PHE A 106 4.28 -6.02 10.88
CA PHE A 106 5.39 -6.87 10.44
C PHE A 106 6.18 -6.22 9.30
N GLY A 107 7.49 -6.42 9.37
CA GLY A 107 8.44 -6.09 8.31
C GLY A 107 8.55 -4.60 8.01
N GLY A 108 8.72 -4.29 6.72
CA GLY A 108 9.01 -2.93 6.22
C GLY A 108 10.50 -2.65 6.12
N LEU A 109 10.83 -1.39 5.82
CA LEU A 109 12.21 -0.96 5.65
C LEU A 109 12.46 0.45 6.18
N SER A 110 13.74 0.75 6.38
CA SER A 110 14.29 2.06 6.70
C SER A 110 15.51 2.33 5.82
N LEU A 111 15.56 3.51 5.21
CA LEU A 111 16.71 4.05 4.51
C LEU A 111 17.62 4.84 5.48
N LEU A 112 17.04 5.48 6.50
CA LEU A 112 17.78 6.30 7.46
C LEU A 112 18.58 5.48 8.48
N ALA A 113 18.07 4.33 8.94
CA ALA A 113 18.78 3.47 9.89
C ALA A 113 20.09 2.88 9.32
N ALA A 114 20.22 2.90 8.00
CA ALA A 114 21.40 2.42 7.30
C ALA A 114 22.58 3.43 7.36
N GLU A 115 22.31 4.71 7.61
CA GLU A 115 23.35 5.76 7.74
C GLU A 115 24.07 5.70 9.09
N ASP A 116 23.37 5.34 10.18
CA ASP A 116 23.93 5.30 11.55
C ASP A 116 24.87 4.10 11.81
N THR A 117 24.77 3.03 11.02
CA THR A 117 25.57 1.81 11.19
C THR A 117 26.84 1.77 10.34
N ALA A 118 27.00 2.74 9.42
CA ALA A 118 28.15 2.83 8.52
C ALA A 118 29.38 3.41 9.22
N VAL A 119 30.08 2.60 10.02
CA VAL A 119 31.40 2.94 10.61
C VAL A 119 32.51 3.05 9.54
N THR A 120 32.24 2.60 8.31
CA THR A 120 33.13 2.74 7.16
C THR A 120 32.38 3.33 5.98
N PRO A 121 32.90 4.38 5.32
CA PRO A 121 32.29 4.93 4.12
C PRO A 121 32.26 3.83 3.06
N SER A 122 31.06 3.39 2.67
CA SER A 122 30.89 2.48 1.55
C SER A 122 31.38 3.18 0.29
N THR A 123 32.41 2.64 -0.34
CA THR A 123 32.93 3.11 -1.64
C THR A 123 32.05 2.67 -2.83
N GLY A 124 30.89 2.06 -2.56
CA GLY A 124 29.89 1.66 -3.56
C GLY A 124 28.77 2.69 -3.71
N SER A 125 28.15 2.74 -4.90
CA SER A 125 27.02 3.63 -5.23
C SER A 125 25.68 3.21 -4.62
N GLY A 126 25.61 2.10 -3.89
CA GLY A 126 24.38 1.56 -3.30
C GLY A 126 23.84 2.42 -2.16
N VAL A 127 22.51 2.55 -2.10
CA VAL A 127 21.79 3.12 -0.96
C VAL A 127 21.64 2.00 0.07
N PRO A 128 22.27 2.09 1.26
CA PRO A 128 22.10 1.04 2.25
C PRO A 128 20.65 1.03 2.76
N VAL A 129 20.11 -0.18 2.96
CA VAL A 129 18.71 -0.39 3.35
C VAL A 129 18.66 -1.34 4.53
N VAL A 130 17.92 -0.98 5.57
CA VAL A 130 17.57 -1.91 6.65
C VAL A 130 16.16 -2.42 6.41
N GLN A 131 16.01 -3.73 6.26
CA GLN A 131 14.70 -4.38 6.22
C GLN A 131 14.44 -5.17 7.50
N TYR A 132 13.16 -5.32 7.81
CA TYR A 132 12.73 -6.01 9.01
C TYR A 132 11.93 -7.28 8.69
N ASN A 133 11.96 -8.25 9.60
CA ASN A 133 11.07 -9.42 9.66
C ASN A 133 10.57 -9.68 11.09
N ASP A 134 10.58 -8.65 11.94
CA ASP A 134 10.04 -8.68 13.29
C ASP A 134 8.50 -8.60 13.24
N VAL A 135 7.86 -9.14 14.28
CA VAL A 135 6.42 -9.02 14.52
C VAL A 135 6.24 -8.21 15.79
N TRP A 136 5.43 -7.15 15.72
CA TRP A 136 5.09 -6.28 16.83
C TRP A 136 3.59 -6.23 17.04
N ARG A 137 3.18 -6.17 18.31
CA ARG A 137 1.78 -6.20 18.73
C ARG A 137 1.49 -5.06 19.69
N LEU A 138 0.40 -4.34 19.45
CA LEU A 138 -0.13 -3.30 20.33
C LEU A 138 -1.51 -3.72 20.80
N SER A 139 -1.68 -3.89 22.11
CA SER A 139 -3.02 -4.11 22.69
C SER A 139 -3.87 -2.85 22.57
N LEU A 140 -5.09 -3.00 22.05
CA LEU A 140 -6.03 -1.90 21.80
C LEU A 140 -6.98 -1.65 22.98
N VAL A 141 -6.92 -2.53 23.99
CA VAL A 141 -7.76 -2.46 25.20
C VAL A 141 -6.94 -2.24 26.48
N ALA A 142 -5.62 -2.19 26.38
CA ALA A 142 -4.75 -1.92 27.52
C ALA A 142 -4.88 -0.47 28.00
N THR A 143 -4.87 -0.27 29.31
CA THR A 143 -4.90 1.08 29.92
C THR A 143 -3.62 1.87 29.66
N THR A 144 -2.52 1.17 29.41
CA THR A 144 -1.23 1.75 29.05
C THR A 144 -0.83 1.15 27.71
N PRO A 145 -0.84 1.94 26.62
CA PRO A 145 -0.50 1.41 25.31
C PRO A 145 1.00 1.10 25.28
N GLU A 146 1.35 -0.12 24.90
CA GLU A 146 2.73 -0.55 24.73
C GLU A 146 2.84 -1.49 23.53
N TRP A 147 3.92 -1.33 22.77
CA TRP A 147 4.28 -2.28 21.74
C TRP A 147 5.08 -3.42 22.37
N ILE A 148 4.74 -4.65 22.00
CA ILE A 148 5.44 -5.86 22.40
C ILE A 148 5.98 -6.52 21.13
N MET A 149 7.29 -6.72 21.07
CA MET A 149 7.92 -7.51 20.00
C MET A 149 7.75 -9.00 20.35
N ASP A 150 7.22 -9.77 19.41
CA ASP A 150 7.22 -11.22 19.56
C ASP A 150 8.66 -11.78 19.48
N PRO A 151 8.95 -12.94 20.09
CA PRO A 151 10.28 -13.51 20.09
C PRO A 151 10.84 -13.73 18.67
N THR A 152 12.10 -13.33 18.47
CA THR A 152 12.83 -13.65 17.23
C THR A 152 13.08 -15.16 17.16
N PRO A 153 12.67 -15.86 16.07
CA PRO A 153 12.94 -17.28 15.91
C PRO A 153 14.45 -17.58 15.98
N ALA A 154 14.81 -18.74 16.54
CA ALA A 154 16.20 -19.18 16.57
C ALA A 154 16.74 -19.34 15.13
N TYR A 155 18.05 -19.18 14.92
CA TYR A 155 18.68 -19.29 13.59
C TYR A 155 18.41 -20.62 12.87
N SER A 156 18.09 -21.69 13.61
CA SER A 156 17.75 -23.01 13.07
C SER A 156 16.30 -23.12 12.59
N GLU A 157 15.44 -22.14 12.89
CA GLU A 157 14.02 -22.16 12.55
C GLU A 157 13.77 -21.42 11.24
N SER A 158 12.88 -22.00 10.43
CA SER A 158 12.46 -21.41 9.17
C SER A 158 11.57 -20.20 9.42
N ARG A 159 11.90 -19.07 8.78
CA ARG A 159 11.17 -17.80 8.87
C ARG A 159 11.25 -17.06 7.53
N PRO A 160 10.32 -16.12 7.26
CA PRO A 160 10.44 -15.28 6.08
C PRO A 160 11.66 -14.36 6.16
N ASP A 161 12.23 -14.10 4.99
CA ASP A 161 13.24 -13.04 4.82
C ASP A 161 12.67 -11.69 5.22
N ALA A 162 13.55 -10.80 5.68
CA ALA A 162 13.22 -9.39 5.87
C ALA A 162 12.72 -8.78 4.56
N ARG A 163 11.55 -8.16 4.60
CA ARG A 163 10.87 -7.69 3.40
C ARG A 163 9.88 -6.57 3.68
N SER A 164 9.63 -5.80 2.63
CA SER A 164 8.60 -4.76 2.60
C SER A 164 7.49 -5.12 1.60
N GLU A 165 6.38 -4.39 1.66
CA GLU A 165 5.29 -4.46 0.69
C GLU A 165 4.63 -5.84 0.52
N ALA A 166 4.76 -6.70 1.54
CA ALA A 166 4.03 -7.95 1.66
C ALA A 166 2.56 -7.69 2.03
N GLY A 167 1.67 -8.60 1.66
CA GLY A 167 0.30 -8.62 2.13
C GLY A 167 0.17 -9.38 3.45
N LEU A 168 -0.66 -8.87 4.38
CA LEU A 168 -1.00 -9.56 5.63
C LEU A 168 -2.51 -9.69 5.80
N VAL A 169 -2.96 -10.86 6.24
CA VAL A 169 -4.32 -11.10 6.70
C VAL A 169 -4.34 -11.96 7.97
N ILE A 170 -5.40 -11.85 8.77
CA ILE A 170 -5.61 -12.68 9.95
C ILE A 170 -6.72 -13.69 9.67
N HIS A 171 -6.44 -14.97 9.95
CA HIS A 171 -7.44 -16.03 9.90
C HIS A 171 -7.23 -17.02 11.04
N ASN A 172 -8.27 -17.26 11.84
CA ASN A 172 -8.26 -18.20 12.98
C ASN A 172 -7.04 -18.02 13.90
N ASP A 173 -6.80 -16.80 14.39
CA ASP A 173 -5.66 -16.44 15.26
C ASP A 173 -4.27 -16.72 14.66
N ASN A 174 -4.20 -16.79 13.33
CA ASN A 174 -2.94 -16.90 12.61
C ASN A 174 -2.79 -15.72 11.64
N LEU A 175 -1.58 -15.17 11.58
CA LEU A 175 -1.21 -14.17 10.61
C LEU A 175 -0.69 -14.88 9.35
N PHE A 176 -1.30 -14.59 8.21
CA PHE A 176 -0.83 -15.08 6.91
C PHE A 176 -0.16 -13.96 6.15
N MET A 177 1.05 -14.23 5.64
CA MET A 177 1.84 -13.30 4.85
C MET A 177 2.04 -13.84 3.44
N PHE A 178 1.81 -13.00 2.44
CA PHE A 178 2.01 -13.34 1.04
C PHE A 178 2.86 -12.29 0.31
N GLY A 179 3.85 -12.77 -0.45
CA GLY A 179 4.69 -11.96 -1.33
C GLY A 179 5.59 -10.94 -0.62
N GLY A 180 5.75 -9.78 -1.25
CA GLY A 180 6.65 -8.70 -0.81
C GLY A 180 7.96 -8.65 -1.59
N ILE A 181 8.85 -7.73 -1.20
CA ILE A 181 10.15 -7.49 -1.84
C ILE A 181 11.26 -7.38 -0.80
N ALA A 182 12.40 -8.02 -1.09
CA ALA A 182 13.62 -7.91 -0.32
C ALA A 182 14.71 -7.18 -1.11
N TYR A 183 15.50 -6.40 -0.39
CA TYR A 183 16.67 -5.69 -0.85
C TYR A 183 17.90 -6.26 -0.14
N ASP A 184 19.01 -6.29 -0.85
CA ASP A 184 20.31 -6.52 -0.25
C ASP A 184 20.64 -5.36 0.70
N GLU A 185 21.16 -5.65 1.90
CA GLU A 185 21.45 -4.62 2.93
C GLU A 185 22.40 -3.53 2.42
N LYS A 186 23.29 -3.88 1.49
CA LYS A 186 24.24 -2.95 0.87
C LYS A 186 23.65 -2.23 -0.36
N GLY A 187 22.46 -2.62 -0.79
CA GLY A 187 21.82 -2.11 -2.01
C GLY A 187 22.61 -2.42 -3.28
N ILE A 188 23.44 -3.47 -3.28
CA ILE A 188 24.32 -3.80 -4.43
C ILE A 188 23.64 -4.80 -5.36
N ASN A 189 23.00 -5.82 -4.79
CA ASN A 189 22.34 -6.86 -5.57
C ASN A 189 20.93 -6.42 -5.96
N ALA A 190 20.45 -6.93 -7.10
CA ALA A 190 19.08 -6.71 -7.53
C ALA A 190 18.10 -7.20 -6.44
N PRO A 191 16.98 -6.47 -6.22
CA PRO A 191 15.97 -6.90 -5.28
C PRO A 191 15.30 -8.20 -5.73
N VAL A 192 14.68 -8.89 -4.78
CA VAL A 192 13.96 -10.15 -5.00
C VAL A 192 12.51 -9.95 -4.56
N ASP A 193 11.56 -10.21 -5.46
CA ASP A 193 10.14 -10.27 -5.11
C ASP A 193 9.70 -11.72 -4.88
N TYR A 194 8.69 -11.90 -4.03
CA TYR A 194 8.26 -13.23 -3.57
C TYR A 194 6.82 -13.55 -3.95
N ASN A 195 6.51 -14.84 -4.01
CA ASN A 195 5.16 -15.42 -4.04
C ASN A 195 4.99 -16.54 -3.01
N ASP A 196 5.85 -16.57 -1.99
CA ASP A 196 5.72 -17.51 -0.90
C ASP A 196 4.54 -17.13 0.01
N LEU A 197 3.96 -18.15 0.66
CA LEU A 197 2.91 -18.00 1.64
C LEU A 197 3.43 -18.50 2.99
N TRP A 198 3.31 -17.67 4.00
CA TRP A 198 3.74 -17.98 5.36
C TRP A 198 2.56 -17.85 6.32
N LYS A 199 2.55 -18.72 7.33
CA LYS A 199 1.62 -18.69 8.45
C LYS A 199 2.40 -18.47 9.74
N TYR A 200 2.03 -17.47 10.51
CA TYR A 200 2.52 -17.23 11.85
C TYR A 200 1.44 -17.55 12.88
N ASP A 201 1.74 -18.48 13.76
CA ASP A 201 0.91 -18.79 14.91
C ASP A 201 1.13 -17.71 15.98
N LEU A 202 0.12 -16.87 16.21
CA LEU A 202 0.20 -15.74 17.14
C LEU A 202 0.22 -16.18 18.62
N SER A 203 -0.19 -17.41 18.91
CA SER A 203 -0.15 -17.97 20.26
C SER A 203 1.20 -18.63 20.57
N ALA A 204 1.76 -19.34 19.58
CA ALA A 204 3.04 -20.03 19.71
C ALA A 204 4.24 -19.18 19.27
N CYS A 205 3.99 -17.99 18.73
CA CYS A 205 4.99 -17.10 18.15
C CYS A 205 5.87 -17.78 17.09
N LYS A 206 5.26 -18.60 16.21
CA LYS A 206 6.01 -19.49 15.31
C LYS A 206 5.60 -19.37 13.84
N TRP A 207 6.59 -19.14 12.99
CA TRP A 207 6.45 -19.18 11.54
C TRP A 207 6.43 -20.60 10.99
N ASN A 208 5.58 -20.84 10.00
CA ASN A 208 5.52 -22.04 9.20
C ASN A 208 5.33 -21.63 7.74
N LYS A 209 6.22 -22.09 6.86
CA LYS A 209 6.04 -21.91 5.42
C LYS A 209 4.90 -22.82 4.97
N ILE A 210 3.96 -22.25 4.22
CA ILE A 210 2.89 -23.00 3.60
C ILE A 210 3.35 -23.35 2.19
N GLU A 211 3.23 -24.62 1.84
CA GLU A 211 3.41 -25.10 0.47
C GLU A 211 2.01 -25.41 -0.08
N PRO A 212 1.42 -24.51 -0.88
CA PRO A 212 0.12 -24.73 -1.48
C PRO A 212 0.11 -26.01 -2.32
N ALA A 213 -0.97 -26.77 -2.21
CA ALA A 213 -1.23 -27.91 -3.06
C ALA A 213 -1.50 -27.46 -4.51
N GLY A 214 -1.14 -28.32 -5.46
CA GLY A 214 -1.26 -28.06 -6.89
C GLY A 214 0.00 -27.47 -7.51
N ASN A 215 -0.08 -27.21 -8.82
CA ASN A 215 1.04 -26.69 -9.63
C ASN A 215 0.82 -25.25 -10.10
N VAL A 216 -0.20 -24.58 -9.56
CA VAL A 216 -0.62 -23.24 -9.98
C VAL A 216 -0.57 -22.33 -8.77
N GLN A 217 0.09 -21.18 -8.93
CA GLN A 217 0.23 -20.17 -7.90
C GLN A 217 0.39 -18.78 -8.55
N PRO A 218 0.07 -17.70 -7.82
CA PRO A 218 0.35 -16.35 -8.29
C PRO A 218 1.84 -16.14 -8.61
N PRO A 219 2.18 -15.31 -9.62
CA PRO A 219 3.55 -14.81 -9.81
C PRO A 219 4.06 -14.04 -8.59
N THR A 220 5.38 -13.89 -8.50
CA THR A 220 6.02 -13.05 -7.47
C THR A 220 5.50 -11.63 -7.57
N ARG A 221 5.21 -11.03 -6.41
CA ARG A 221 4.58 -9.72 -6.37
C ARG A 221 4.81 -8.93 -5.10
N PHE A 222 4.77 -7.62 -5.25
CA PHE A 222 4.86 -6.61 -4.19
C PHE A 222 3.95 -5.43 -4.55
N SER A 223 3.67 -4.53 -3.61
CA SER A 223 2.72 -3.40 -3.81
C SER A 223 1.29 -3.84 -4.19
N HIS A 224 0.99 -5.11 -3.96
CA HIS A 224 -0.30 -5.73 -4.19
C HIS A 224 -1.20 -5.49 -2.98
N SER A 225 -2.47 -5.82 -3.12
CA SER A 225 -3.43 -5.72 -2.04
C SER A 225 -3.91 -7.12 -1.68
N VAL A 226 -4.08 -7.36 -0.37
CA VAL A 226 -4.68 -8.59 0.13
C VAL A 226 -5.91 -8.28 0.97
N ALA A 227 -6.83 -9.24 1.00
CA ALA A 227 -8.02 -9.15 1.83
C ALA A 227 -8.51 -10.53 2.23
N MET A 228 -9.23 -10.62 3.34
CA MET A 228 -10.00 -11.82 3.70
C MET A 228 -11.33 -11.80 2.95
N LEU A 229 -11.73 -12.95 2.42
CA LEU A 229 -13.08 -13.19 1.90
C LEU A 229 -13.75 -14.29 2.71
N HIS A 230 -15.04 -14.12 3.01
CA HIS A 230 -15.83 -15.12 3.72
C HIS A 230 -17.04 -15.50 2.87
N SER A 231 -17.14 -16.78 2.54
CA SER A 231 -18.29 -17.34 1.83
C SER A 231 -19.52 -17.29 2.73
N ASP A 232 -20.63 -16.78 2.19
CA ASP A 232 -21.94 -16.79 2.84
C ASP A 232 -22.59 -18.19 2.91
N SER A 233 -21.87 -19.23 2.45
CA SER A 233 -22.33 -20.62 2.50
C SER A 233 -22.44 -21.14 3.94
N GLU A 234 -23.25 -22.19 4.14
CA GLU A 234 -23.39 -22.86 5.45
C GLU A 234 -22.05 -23.38 6.03
N LYS A 235 -21.04 -23.57 5.17
CA LYS A 235 -19.69 -24.02 5.56
C LYS A 235 -18.78 -22.88 6.02
N SER A 236 -19.17 -21.62 5.82
CA SER A 236 -18.42 -20.41 6.18
C SER A 236 -16.94 -20.47 5.76
N GLU A 237 -16.70 -20.90 4.52
CA GLU A 237 -15.34 -21.00 3.96
C GLU A 237 -14.67 -19.63 3.90
N ALA A 238 -13.38 -19.59 4.19
CA ALA A 238 -12.58 -18.36 4.16
C ALA A 238 -11.51 -18.46 3.08
N TYR A 239 -11.17 -17.32 2.49
CA TYR A 239 -10.16 -17.23 1.44
C TYR A 239 -9.27 -15.99 1.67
N LEU A 240 -8.00 -16.10 1.29
CA LEU A 240 -7.11 -14.95 1.15
C LEU A 240 -7.13 -14.52 -0.32
N LEU A 241 -7.52 -13.28 -0.58
CA LEU A 241 -7.40 -12.66 -1.89
C LEU A 241 -6.02 -12.03 -2.04
N ALA A 242 -5.37 -12.24 -3.18
CA ALA A 242 -4.26 -11.43 -3.67
C ALA A 242 -4.65 -10.74 -4.98
N TYR A 243 -4.61 -9.42 -4.98
CA TYR A 243 -5.05 -8.58 -6.09
C TYR A 243 -3.89 -7.78 -6.67
N SER A 244 -3.67 -7.90 -7.98
CA SER A 244 -2.78 -7.03 -8.75
C SER A 244 -1.35 -7.00 -8.14
N GLY A 245 -0.67 -5.87 -8.25
CA GLY A 245 0.66 -5.62 -7.71
C GLY A 245 1.70 -5.39 -8.80
N ARG A 246 2.96 -5.32 -8.40
CA ARG A 246 4.11 -5.23 -9.29
C ARG A 246 4.88 -6.53 -9.24
N HIS A 247 5.49 -6.88 -10.37
CA HIS A 247 6.38 -8.03 -10.53
C HIS A 247 7.70 -7.57 -11.14
N LEU A 248 8.83 -8.02 -10.61
CA LEU A 248 10.16 -7.69 -11.12
C LEU A 248 10.43 -8.39 -12.45
N LEU A 249 10.93 -7.62 -13.42
CA LEU A 249 11.39 -8.09 -14.73
C LEU A 249 12.81 -7.57 -14.96
N PHE A 250 13.81 -8.36 -14.56
CA PHE A 250 15.22 -7.97 -14.59
C PHE A 250 15.46 -6.66 -13.83
N SER A 251 15.91 -5.59 -14.49
CA SER A 251 16.11 -4.26 -13.92
C SER A 251 14.85 -3.38 -13.93
N THR A 252 13.70 -3.93 -14.31
CA THR A 252 12.42 -3.19 -14.41
C THR A 252 11.32 -3.92 -13.64
N TRP A 253 10.08 -3.43 -13.75
CA TRP A 253 8.91 -4.11 -13.23
C TRP A 253 7.75 -4.01 -14.22
N THR A 254 6.81 -4.95 -14.11
CA THR A 254 5.49 -4.87 -14.75
C THR A 254 4.40 -4.80 -13.71
N LEU A 255 3.30 -4.15 -14.07
CA LEU A 255 2.09 -4.23 -13.27
C LEU A 255 1.36 -5.53 -13.60
N LEU A 256 0.85 -6.18 -12.56
CA LEU A 256 -0.06 -7.30 -12.65
C LEU A 256 -1.49 -6.78 -12.64
N ASP A 257 -2.39 -7.48 -13.33
CA ASP A 257 -3.82 -7.19 -13.39
C ASP A 257 -4.67 -8.41 -12.98
N ASP A 258 -4.00 -9.42 -12.42
CA ASP A 258 -4.56 -10.70 -12.05
C ASP A 258 -5.17 -10.69 -10.64
N ILE A 259 -6.03 -11.68 -10.40
CA ILE A 259 -6.71 -11.90 -9.14
C ILE A 259 -6.56 -13.36 -8.77
N TRP A 260 -6.15 -13.60 -7.52
CA TRP A 260 -5.96 -14.93 -6.97
C TRP A 260 -6.67 -15.06 -5.64
N VAL A 261 -7.24 -16.23 -5.39
CA VAL A 261 -7.76 -16.61 -4.08
C VAL A 261 -7.04 -17.86 -3.58
N TYR A 262 -6.61 -17.83 -2.33
CA TYR A 262 -6.10 -18.98 -1.62
C TYR A 262 -7.17 -19.52 -0.70
N ASP A 263 -7.55 -20.77 -0.91
CA ASP A 263 -8.50 -21.50 -0.09
C ASP A 263 -7.78 -22.08 1.14
N PHE A 264 -8.12 -21.58 2.33
CA PHE A 264 -7.51 -22.04 3.57
C PHE A 264 -7.85 -23.51 3.90
N GLY A 265 -9.03 -23.99 3.51
CA GLY A 265 -9.49 -25.34 3.80
C GLY A 265 -8.84 -26.39 2.90
N ASN A 266 -8.68 -26.07 1.61
CA ASN A 266 -8.07 -26.99 0.64
C ASN A 266 -6.56 -26.77 0.44
N ASN A 267 -5.98 -25.71 0.99
CA ASN A 267 -4.58 -25.33 0.78
C ASN A 267 -4.26 -25.18 -0.72
N MET A 268 -5.07 -24.45 -1.47
CA MET A 268 -4.88 -24.29 -2.93
C MET A 268 -5.10 -22.85 -3.39
N TRP A 269 -4.27 -22.41 -4.33
CA TRP A 269 -4.49 -21.18 -5.08
C TRP A 269 -5.39 -21.43 -6.29
N THR A 270 -6.30 -20.50 -6.54
CA THR A 270 -7.14 -20.48 -7.74
C THR A 270 -7.15 -19.07 -8.34
N SER A 271 -7.00 -18.98 -9.66
CA SER A 271 -7.15 -17.72 -10.39
C SER A 271 -8.62 -17.34 -10.49
N VAL A 272 -8.91 -16.07 -10.31
CA VAL A 272 -10.25 -15.48 -10.49
C VAL A 272 -10.28 -14.67 -11.77
N ILE A 273 -11.33 -14.86 -12.57
CA ILE A 273 -11.53 -14.16 -13.84
C ILE A 273 -12.30 -12.86 -13.58
N PRO A 274 -11.71 -11.67 -13.81
CA PRO A 274 -12.44 -10.41 -13.67
C PRO A 274 -13.32 -10.14 -14.90
N SER A 275 -14.46 -9.45 -14.70
CA SER A 275 -15.33 -8.98 -15.79
C SER A 275 -14.74 -7.79 -16.55
N SER A 276 -13.78 -7.09 -15.96
CA SER A 276 -13.02 -5.98 -16.55
C SER A 276 -11.64 -5.89 -15.89
N ASP A 277 -10.63 -5.50 -16.66
CA ASP A 277 -9.30 -5.24 -16.14
C ASP A 277 -9.28 -3.93 -15.35
N VAL A 278 -8.75 -3.97 -14.14
CA VAL A 278 -8.67 -2.81 -13.24
C VAL A 278 -7.24 -2.67 -12.67
N PRO A 279 -6.19 -2.69 -13.51
CA PRO A 279 -4.81 -2.81 -13.07
C PRO A 279 -4.37 -1.62 -12.20
N ARG A 280 -3.85 -1.90 -10.99
CA ARG A 280 -3.35 -0.86 -10.08
C ARG A 280 -2.49 -1.43 -8.96
N ALA A 281 -1.36 -0.81 -8.70
CA ALA A 281 -0.56 -1.05 -7.49
C ALA A 281 -0.97 -0.04 -6.41
N TYR A 282 -0.59 -0.30 -5.16
CA TYR A 282 -0.77 0.65 -4.06
C TYR A 282 -2.21 1.11 -3.82
N THR A 283 -3.17 0.26 -4.20
CA THR A 283 -4.59 0.43 -3.87
C THR A 283 -4.86 -0.17 -2.49
N SER A 284 -5.88 0.33 -1.81
CA SER A 284 -6.33 -0.26 -0.55
C SER A 284 -7.65 -1.00 -0.79
N ILE A 285 -7.79 -2.17 -0.20
CA ILE A 285 -8.99 -3.00 -0.28
C ILE A 285 -9.57 -3.16 1.13
N VAL A 286 -10.89 -3.05 1.26
CA VAL A 286 -11.63 -3.54 2.43
C VAL A 286 -12.70 -4.52 1.98
N THR A 287 -12.91 -5.58 2.75
CA THR A 287 -13.99 -6.54 2.53
C THR A 287 -15.15 -6.19 3.46
N THR A 288 -16.36 -6.08 2.92
CA THR A 288 -17.58 -5.90 3.71
C THR A 288 -18.27 -7.26 3.89
N LYS A 289 -19.38 -7.34 4.64
CA LYS A 289 -20.04 -8.63 4.91
C LYS A 289 -20.27 -9.45 3.63
N GLY A 290 -19.87 -10.72 3.69
CA GLY A 290 -19.86 -11.68 2.59
C GLY A 290 -18.55 -11.65 1.79
N VAL A 291 -18.69 -11.62 0.47
CA VAL A 291 -17.58 -11.73 -0.50
C VAL A 291 -17.32 -10.44 -1.30
N ASN A 292 -17.99 -9.34 -0.95
CA ASN A 292 -17.84 -8.07 -1.63
C ASN A 292 -16.60 -7.32 -1.15
N MET A 293 -15.85 -6.73 -2.09
CA MET A 293 -14.71 -5.89 -1.78
C MET A 293 -14.83 -4.51 -2.39
N TRP A 294 -14.37 -3.53 -1.64
CA TRP A 294 -14.29 -2.16 -2.08
C TRP A 294 -12.84 -1.74 -2.11
N PHE A 295 -12.44 -1.08 -3.19
CA PHE A 295 -11.10 -0.55 -3.30
C PHE A 295 -11.07 0.85 -3.88
N PHE A 296 -10.10 1.63 -3.40
CA PHE A 296 -9.98 3.05 -3.71
C PHE A 296 -8.56 3.39 -4.16
N GLY A 297 -8.46 4.32 -5.10
CA GLY A 297 -7.20 4.89 -5.55
C GLY A 297 -6.20 3.87 -6.08
N GLY A 298 -4.92 4.20 -6.00
CA GLY A 298 -3.81 3.39 -6.50
C GLY A 298 -3.11 4.03 -7.69
N TYR A 299 -2.11 3.32 -8.23
CA TYR A 299 -1.23 3.80 -9.28
C TYR A 299 -1.12 2.78 -10.41
N TYR A 300 -1.12 3.26 -11.64
CA TYR A 300 -0.92 2.47 -12.86
C TYR A 300 0.16 3.10 -13.72
N LYS A 301 1.13 2.32 -14.17
CA LYS A 301 2.10 2.74 -15.19
C LYS A 301 2.18 1.65 -16.25
N PRO A 302 1.85 1.93 -17.52
CA PRO A 302 2.14 1.02 -18.60
C PRO A 302 3.65 0.81 -18.73
N GLN A 303 4.08 -0.41 -19.02
CA GLN A 303 5.50 -0.77 -19.13
C GLN A 303 6.29 0.09 -20.13
N LYS A 304 5.65 0.53 -21.23
CA LYS A 304 6.28 1.31 -22.31
C LYS A 304 6.06 2.82 -22.21
N SER A 305 5.47 3.29 -21.11
CA SER A 305 5.11 4.70 -20.92
C SER A 305 5.95 5.29 -19.80
N SER A 306 6.52 6.47 -20.02
CA SER A 306 7.15 7.26 -18.96
C SER A 306 6.10 7.89 -18.01
N SER A 307 4.84 7.99 -18.45
CA SER A 307 3.73 8.54 -17.67
C SER A 307 2.94 7.45 -16.97
N GLY A 308 2.57 7.70 -15.72
CA GLY A 308 1.63 6.89 -14.95
C GLY A 308 0.35 7.65 -14.62
N TYR A 309 -0.66 6.91 -14.19
CA TYR A 309 -1.96 7.38 -13.77
C TYR A 309 -2.17 7.07 -12.28
N VAL A 310 -2.82 7.98 -11.57
CA VAL A 310 -3.24 7.77 -10.19
C VAL A 310 -4.76 7.77 -10.17
N TYR A 311 -5.35 6.79 -9.51
CA TYR A 311 -6.80 6.67 -9.43
C TYR A 311 -7.37 7.52 -8.29
N ASP A 312 -8.56 8.05 -8.50
CA ASP A 312 -9.48 8.62 -7.50
C ASP A 312 -10.84 7.88 -7.51
N ASP A 313 -10.93 6.75 -8.24
CA ASP A 313 -12.15 5.97 -8.31
C ASP A 313 -12.29 4.98 -7.16
N ILE A 314 -13.54 4.61 -6.91
CA ILE A 314 -13.92 3.54 -6.00
C ILE A 314 -14.64 2.45 -6.79
N ILE A 315 -14.18 1.22 -6.61
CA ILE A 315 -14.64 0.06 -7.34
C ILE A 315 -15.13 -0.98 -6.33
N LEU A 316 -16.27 -1.58 -6.65
CA LEU A 316 -16.82 -2.77 -6.02
C LEU A 316 -16.44 -3.99 -6.85
N GLY A 317 -15.76 -4.96 -6.23
CA GLY A 317 -15.61 -6.31 -6.75
C GLY A 317 -16.65 -7.23 -6.12
N LYS A 318 -17.60 -7.74 -6.92
CA LYS A 318 -18.56 -8.77 -6.48
C LYS A 318 -18.06 -10.14 -6.89
N PHE A 319 -17.79 -11.00 -5.93
CA PHE A 319 -17.23 -12.33 -6.18
C PHE A 319 -18.30 -13.39 -6.29
N ASP A 320 -18.14 -14.24 -7.29
CA ASP A 320 -18.74 -15.57 -7.33
C ASP A 320 -17.64 -16.59 -7.11
N LEU A 321 -17.49 -17.02 -5.86
CA LEU A 321 -16.47 -18.01 -5.47
C LEU A 321 -16.73 -19.40 -6.04
N ASN A 322 -17.98 -19.73 -6.44
CA ASN A 322 -18.27 -21.04 -7.04
C ASN A 322 -17.74 -21.11 -8.47
N ASN A 323 -17.85 -20.01 -9.21
CA ASN A 323 -17.39 -19.92 -10.60
C ASN A 323 -16.01 -19.29 -10.74
N MET A 324 -15.42 -18.80 -9.65
CA MET A 324 -14.14 -18.08 -9.62
C MET A 324 -14.14 -16.88 -10.57
N VAL A 325 -15.19 -16.05 -10.46
CA VAL A 325 -15.38 -14.83 -11.26
C VAL A 325 -15.54 -13.63 -10.33
N MET A 326 -15.02 -12.48 -10.74
CA MET A 326 -15.27 -11.19 -10.08
C MET A 326 -15.93 -10.21 -11.06
N GLU A 327 -17.10 -9.71 -10.72
CA GLU A 327 -17.71 -8.59 -11.41
C GLU A 327 -17.18 -7.26 -10.85
N ALA A 328 -16.56 -6.44 -11.70
CA ALA A 328 -16.08 -5.11 -11.34
C ALA A 328 -17.16 -4.04 -11.65
N ARG A 329 -17.53 -3.26 -10.64
CA ARG A 329 -18.51 -2.16 -10.76
C ARG A 329 -17.96 -0.87 -10.17
N ARG A 330 -18.16 0.26 -10.84
CA ARG A 330 -17.75 1.60 -10.36
C ARG A 330 -18.84 2.18 -9.47
N ALA A 331 -18.48 2.74 -8.31
CA ALA A 331 -19.46 3.45 -7.50
C ALA A 331 -19.92 4.74 -8.19
N VAL A 332 -21.22 5.01 -8.11
CA VAL A 332 -21.81 6.28 -8.56
C VAL A 332 -21.65 7.27 -7.42
N ILE A 333 -20.85 8.30 -7.65
CA ILE A 333 -20.64 9.39 -6.69
C ILE A 333 -21.51 10.57 -7.09
N GLU A 334 -22.18 11.18 -6.11
CA GLU A 334 -22.97 12.38 -6.32
C GLU A 334 -22.07 13.56 -6.75
N SER A 335 -22.45 14.28 -7.83
CA SER A 335 -21.59 15.25 -8.50
C SER A 335 -21.17 16.44 -7.64
N ASP A 336 -21.97 16.78 -6.64
CA ASP A 336 -21.84 18.01 -5.86
C ASP A 336 -21.17 17.77 -4.49
N VAL A 337 -20.71 16.55 -4.23
CA VAL A 337 -20.11 16.15 -2.95
C VAL A 337 -18.59 16.11 -3.04
N ALA A 338 -17.93 16.58 -1.98
CA ALA A 338 -16.47 16.51 -1.86
C ALA A 338 -16.00 15.05 -1.91
N SER A 339 -14.95 14.80 -2.70
CA SER A 339 -14.33 13.47 -2.83
C SER A 339 -12.86 13.52 -2.42
N PRO A 340 -12.27 12.41 -1.95
CA PRO A 340 -10.86 12.37 -1.63
C PRO A 340 -10.02 12.65 -2.88
N PRO A 341 -8.92 13.42 -2.76
CA PRO A 341 -8.01 13.61 -3.87
C PRO A 341 -7.37 12.30 -4.34
N LEU A 342 -6.90 12.33 -5.60
CA LEU A 342 -6.02 11.33 -6.22
C LEU A 342 -4.93 10.90 -5.23
N ARG A 343 -4.78 9.59 -5.03
CA ARG A 343 -3.77 9.06 -4.12
C ARG A 343 -3.39 7.62 -4.42
N TYR A 344 -2.15 7.29 -4.09
CA TYR A 344 -1.65 5.93 -3.99
C TYR A 344 -0.87 5.77 -2.68
N ASN A 345 -0.67 4.52 -2.24
CA ASN A 345 0.11 4.18 -1.05
C ASN A 345 -0.44 4.80 0.24
N HIS A 346 -1.75 5.10 0.20
CA HIS A 346 -2.61 5.33 1.34
C HIS A 346 -2.98 3.97 1.95
N ARG A 347 -3.71 3.99 3.07
CA ARG A 347 -4.30 2.77 3.63
C ARG A 347 -5.80 2.92 3.79
N ALA A 348 -6.51 1.80 3.73
CA ALA A 348 -7.91 1.69 4.08
C ALA A 348 -8.14 0.65 5.17
N ALA A 349 -9.14 0.87 6.01
CA ALA A 349 -9.59 -0.06 7.03
C ALA A 349 -11.12 -0.05 7.13
N LEU A 350 -11.69 -1.17 7.56
CA LEU A 350 -13.13 -1.35 7.68
C LEU A 350 -13.62 -0.87 9.03
N TRP A 351 -14.44 0.17 9.06
CA TRP A 351 -15.10 0.68 10.25
C TRP A 351 -16.56 0.21 10.32
N ARG A 352 -16.99 -0.24 11.50
CA ARG A 352 -18.36 -0.73 11.81
C ARG A 352 -18.92 -1.81 10.87
N GLY A 353 -18.05 -2.45 10.08
CA GLY A 353 -18.40 -3.55 9.16
C GLY A 353 -18.97 -3.12 7.82
N ASP A 354 -19.17 -1.82 7.59
CA ASP A 354 -19.86 -1.29 6.41
C ASP A 354 -19.24 -0.02 5.82
N SER A 355 -18.21 0.54 6.46
CA SER A 355 -17.64 1.82 6.06
C SER A 355 -16.15 1.68 5.81
N MET A 356 -15.69 2.13 4.64
CA MET A 356 -14.26 2.24 4.35
C MET A 356 -13.74 3.55 4.94
N VAL A 357 -12.72 3.48 5.79
CA VAL A 357 -11.95 4.63 6.24
C VAL A 357 -10.63 4.64 5.49
N ILE A 358 -10.25 5.76 4.87
CA ILE A 358 -8.94 5.93 4.24
C ILE A 358 -8.14 7.02 4.93
N HIS A 359 -6.81 6.84 4.98
CA HIS A 359 -5.88 7.82 5.52
C HIS A 359 -4.58 7.91 4.71
N GLY A 360 -4.10 9.14 4.56
CA GLY A 360 -2.81 9.48 3.99
C GLY A 360 -2.64 9.08 2.53
N GLY A 361 -1.42 8.70 2.16
CA GLY A 361 -1.00 8.41 0.78
C GLY A 361 -0.24 9.56 0.15
N SER A 362 0.06 9.43 -1.14
CA SER A 362 0.80 10.42 -1.91
C SER A 362 0.18 10.64 -3.29
N TYR A 363 0.41 11.84 -3.83
CA TYR A 363 0.27 12.12 -5.25
C TYR A 363 1.31 13.17 -5.69
N GLN A 364 1.08 14.44 -5.37
CA GLN A 364 2.05 15.53 -5.54
C GLN A 364 2.82 15.82 -4.25
N SER A 365 2.21 15.51 -3.12
CA SER A 365 2.78 15.55 -1.79
C SER A 365 2.06 14.54 -0.91
N GLN A 366 2.61 14.24 0.26
CA GLN A 366 1.96 13.35 1.20
C GLN A 366 0.67 13.98 1.74
N LEU A 367 -0.32 13.11 1.93
CA LEU A 367 -1.62 13.44 2.48
C LEU A 367 -1.69 13.02 3.95
N GLY A 368 -2.62 13.61 4.69
CA GLY A 368 -2.88 13.30 6.11
C GLY A 368 -4.35 13.53 6.46
N ASP A 369 -5.21 13.49 5.44
CA ASP A 369 -6.65 13.60 5.59
C ASP A 369 -7.27 12.24 5.94
N VAL A 370 -8.43 12.27 6.58
CA VAL A 370 -9.23 11.09 6.90
C VAL A 370 -10.57 11.22 6.18
N TRP A 371 -10.91 10.19 5.40
CA TRP A 371 -12.17 10.13 4.68
C TRP A 371 -12.90 8.83 4.98
N VAL A 372 -14.22 8.90 4.98
CA VAL A 372 -15.10 7.74 5.16
C VAL A 372 -16.03 7.60 3.98
N PHE A 373 -16.19 6.38 3.50
CA PHE A 373 -17.14 5.99 2.48
C PHE A 373 -18.06 4.90 3.03
N ASN A 374 -19.36 5.19 3.07
CA ASN A 374 -20.36 4.19 3.42
C ASN A 374 -20.60 3.28 2.21
N THR A 375 -20.39 1.97 2.40
CA THR A 375 -20.57 0.97 1.34
C THR A 375 -22.00 0.44 1.24
N THR A 376 -22.82 0.69 2.26
CA THR A 376 -24.20 0.21 2.34
C THR A 376 -25.07 0.87 1.29
N ASN A 377 -25.71 0.05 0.44
CA ASN A 377 -26.59 0.49 -0.65
C ASN A 377 -25.95 1.48 -1.64
N ALA A 378 -24.62 1.54 -1.69
CA ALA A 378 -23.90 2.36 -2.66
C ALA A 378 -24.29 1.95 -4.08
N GLU A 379 -24.86 2.89 -4.84
CA GLU A 379 -25.19 2.67 -6.24
C GLU A 379 -23.91 2.40 -7.05
N THR A 380 -23.96 1.44 -7.96
CA THR A 380 -22.81 1.05 -8.78
C THR A 380 -23.22 0.80 -10.22
N THR A 381 -22.34 1.11 -11.16
CA THR A 381 -22.51 0.87 -12.60
C THR A 381 -21.39 -0.04 -13.12
N ASP A 382 -21.63 -0.73 -14.23
CA ASP A 382 -20.63 -1.63 -14.81
C ASP A 382 -19.37 -0.83 -15.18
N VAL A 383 -18.20 -1.43 -14.93
CA VAL A 383 -16.96 -0.89 -15.50
C VAL A 383 -17.00 -1.21 -17.00
N THR A 384 -17.34 -0.22 -17.83
CA THR A 384 -17.36 -0.41 -19.29
C THR A 384 -15.96 -0.70 -19.82
N THR A 385 -15.83 -1.72 -20.67
CA THR A 385 -14.56 -2.11 -21.30
C THR A 385 -13.96 -0.95 -22.10
N ASN A 386 -12.69 -0.64 -21.81
CA ASN A 386 -11.76 0.20 -22.57
C ASN A 386 -12.05 1.71 -22.67
N THR A 387 -11.66 2.42 -21.62
CA THR A 387 -10.48 3.30 -21.70
C THR A 387 -9.82 3.29 -20.32
N LEU A 388 -8.55 2.85 -20.21
CA LEU A 388 -7.70 3.37 -19.14
C LEU A 388 -7.87 4.89 -19.15
N PRO A 389 -8.11 5.53 -18.01
CA PRO A 389 -8.52 6.92 -17.97
C PRO A 389 -7.48 7.77 -18.70
N LEU A 390 -7.88 8.18 -19.91
CA LEU A 390 -7.51 9.38 -20.63
C LEU A 390 -6.00 9.66 -20.68
N ASP A 391 -5.43 9.59 -21.89
CA ASP A 391 -4.09 10.12 -22.14
C ASP A 391 -3.90 11.52 -21.49
N PRO A 392 -2.66 11.96 -21.24
CA PRO A 392 -2.40 13.26 -20.61
C PRO A 392 -3.13 14.45 -21.26
N GLU A 393 -3.45 14.40 -22.56
CA GLU A 393 -4.22 15.46 -23.23
C GLU A 393 -5.71 15.43 -22.89
N SER A 394 -6.24 14.23 -22.70
CA SER A 394 -7.62 13.99 -22.32
C SER A 394 -7.85 14.36 -20.84
N LEU A 395 -6.81 14.26 -19.99
CA LEU A 395 -6.76 14.82 -18.64
C LEU A 395 -6.81 16.36 -18.63
N LEU A 396 -6.13 17.03 -19.56
CA LEU A 396 -6.23 18.50 -19.69
C LEU A 396 -7.67 18.94 -19.95
N ARG A 397 -8.42 18.18 -20.76
CA ARG A 397 -9.83 18.46 -21.05
C ARG A 397 -10.74 18.14 -19.86
N ALA A 398 -10.52 17.03 -19.15
CA ALA A 398 -11.31 16.65 -17.98
C ALA A 398 -11.09 17.60 -16.78
N ALA A 399 -9.85 18.03 -16.53
CA ALA A 399 -9.52 19.01 -15.51
C ALA A 399 -10.12 20.40 -15.81
N GLN A 400 -10.12 20.80 -17.09
CA GLN A 400 -10.80 22.01 -17.56
C GLN A 400 -12.32 21.93 -17.39
N ALA A 401 -12.92 20.75 -17.56
CA ALA A 401 -14.36 20.54 -17.36
C ALA A 401 -14.78 20.55 -15.88
N ARG A 402 -13.90 20.15 -14.95
CA ARG A 402 -14.18 20.11 -13.49
C ARG A 402 -13.88 21.41 -12.74
N GLY A 403 -13.64 22.53 -13.44
CA GLY A 403 -13.43 23.85 -12.79
C GLY A 403 -12.18 23.96 -11.90
N ALA A 404 -11.28 22.98 -11.93
CA ALA A 404 -10.01 23.05 -11.22
C ALA A 404 -9.08 24.05 -11.94
N ALA A 405 -8.49 24.97 -11.18
CA ALA A 405 -7.59 25.99 -11.72
C ALA A 405 -6.45 25.34 -12.54
N VAL A 406 -6.44 25.62 -13.84
CA VAL A 406 -5.40 25.18 -14.76
C VAL A 406 -4.09 25.84 -14.37
N VAL A 407 -3.19 25.10 -13.70
CA VAL A 407 -1.80 25.52 -13.57
C VAL A 407 -1.16 25.40 -14.95
N ARG A 408 -1.13 26.53 -15.68
CA ARG A 408 -0.35 26.66 -16.91
C ARG A 408 1.13 26.47 -16.57
N GLY A 409 1.75 25.55 -17.30
CA GLY A 409 3.21 25.46 -17.37
C GLY A 409 3.81 24.50 -16.35
N VAL A 410 3.91 23.24 -16.74
CA VAL A 410 4.96 22.35 -16.24
C VAL A 410 5.78 22.01 -17.48
N THR A 411 6.73 22.88 -17.81
CA THR A 411 7.72 22.58 -18.85
C THR A 411 8.55 21.39 -18.41
N LYS A 412 9.16 20.72 -19.40
CA LYS A 412 10.02 19.54 -19.26
C LYS A 412 11.07 19.67 -18.12
N GLU A 413 11.49 20.89 -17.80
CA GLU A 413 12.42 21.20 -16.70
C GLU A 413 11.85 20.93 -15.29
N ARG A 414 10.52 20.91 -15.09
CA ARG A 414 9.92 20.68 -13.76
C ARG A 414 9.62 19.20 -13.49
N LEU A 415 9.61 18.37 -14.52
CA LEU A 415 9.75 16.91 -14.40
C LEU A 415 11.21 16.52 -14.08
N GLU A 416 12.19 17.30 -14.54
CA GLU A 416 13.60 17.15 -14.12
C GLU A 416 13.87 17.67 -12.70
N GLN A 417 13.04 18.56 -12.16
CA GLN A 417 13.06 18.93 -10.73
C GLN A 417 12.39 17.89 -9.81
N LEU A 418 11.63 16.94 -10.38
CA LEU A 418 11.18 15.71 -9.69
C LEU A 418 12.24 14.60 -9.78
N ARG A 419 13.49 14.95 -10.17
CA ARG A 419 14.66 14.16 -9.82
C ARG A 419 14.67 14.02 -8.30
N ILE A 420 14.31 12.82 -7.87
CA ILE A 420 14.73 12.30 -6.58
C ILE A 420 16.25 12.44 -6.54
N THR A 421 16.69 13.45 -5.82
CA THR A 421 18.09 13.81 -5.58
C THR A 421 18.28 13.47 -4.10
N LYS A 422 19.06 12.48 -3.68
CA LYS A 422 20.47 12.25 -3.96
C LYS A 422 20.86 10.80 -3.63
N TYR A 423 21.45 10.09 -4.59
CA TYR A 423 22.64 9.28 -4.36
C TYR A 423 23.52 9.36 -5.62
N CYS A 424 24.25 10.48 -5.74
CA CYS A 424 25.37 10.63 -6.66
C CYS A 424 26.17 11.86 -6.21
N ARG A 425 27.05 11.68 -5.23
CA ARG A 425 28.14 12.62 -4.97
C ARG A 425 29.46 11.90 -5.22
N ALA A 426 29.71 11.55 -6.48
CA ALA A 426 31.06 11.28 -6.93
C ALA A 426 31.75 12.63 -7.20
N GLU A 427 32.89 12.80 -6.57
CA GLU A 427 33.72 13.99 -6.50
C GLU A 427 34.07 14.56 -7.89
N ARG A 428 33.94 15.89 -8.07
CA ARG A 428 34.74 16.60 -9.09
C ARG A 428 35.87 17.34 -8.39
N ASN A 429 37.04 16.71 -8.51
CA ASN A 429 38.36 17.27 -8.32
C ASN A 429 38.50 18.61 -9.10
N PRO A 430 38.80 19.75 -8.44
CA PRO A 430 38.91 21.04 -9.11
C PRO A 430 40.33 21.24 -9.66
N GLU A 431 40.78 20.42 -10.61
CA GLU A 431 42.00 20.68 -11.38
C GLU A 431 42.10 19.74 -12.60
N ALA A 432 41.51 20.13 -13.74
CA ALA A 432 41.89 19.60 -15.05
C ALA A 432 41.38 20.49 -16.21
N VAL A 433 42.31 21.32 -16.67
CA VAL A 433 42.55 21.90 -18.01
C VAL A 433 41.55 21.59 -19.14
N THR A 434 41.10 22.68 -19.77
CA THR A 434 40.51 22.84 -21.10
C THR A 434 40.95 21.81 -22.16
N ALA A 435 39.97 21.14 -22.80
CA ALA A 435 40.14 20.56 -24.13
C ALA A 435 38.83 20.68 -24.95
N GLN A 436 39.01 21.01 -26.23
CA GLN A 436 38.01 21.45 -27.20
C GLN A 436 37.03 20.35 -27.64
N LEU A 437 35.83 20.79 -27.99
CA LEU A 437 34.79 20.04 -28.68
C LEU A 437 35.25 19.57 -30.07
N ASN A 438 34.98 18.31 -30.42
CA ASN A 438 34.84 17.84 -31.79
C ASN A 438 33.55 17.00 -31.91
N PRO A 439 32.72 17.19 -32.96
CA PRO A 439 31.48 16.46 -33.15
C PRO A 439 31.68 15.30 -34.13
N ALA A 440 31.59 14.06 -33.64
CA ALA A 440 31.20 12.86 -34.39
C ALA A 440 31.28 11.67 -33.43
N ASP A 441 30.15 11.09 -33.04
CA ASP A 441 29.75 9.79 -33.56
C ASP A 441 28.39 9.33 -33.01
N SER A 442 27.77 8.51 -33.84
CA SER A 442 26.43 7.94 -33.79
C SER A 442 26.16 6.97 -32.65
N GLY A 443 24.92 7.03 -32.14
CA GLY A 443 24.12 5.84 -31.82
C GLY A 443 24.29 5.19 -30.44
N SER A 444 23.38 5.49 -29.52
CA SER A 444 22.77 4.51 -28.62
C SER A 444 21.53 5.11 -27.95
N ALA A 445 20.42 4.38 -28.02
CA ALA A 445 19.18 4.71 -27.32
C ALA A 445 19.37 4.42 -25.81
N GLU A 446 19.48 5.47 -25.00
CA GLU A 446 19.36 5.36 -23.54
C GLU A 446 17.87 5.45 -23.18
N ASN A 447 17.26 4.29 -22.97
CA ASN A 447 15.99 4.12 -22.27
C ASN A 447 16.28 4.12 -20.76
N ASP A 448 16.45 5.31 -20.17
CA ASP A 448 16.52 5.46 -18.71
C ASP A 448 15.11 5.60 -18.12
N ASP A 449 14.38 4.48 -18.08
CA ASP A 449 13.09 4.35 -17.40
C ASP A 449 13.32 3.96 -15.91
N VAL A 450 13.86 4.89 -15.12
CA VAL A 450 14.03 4.68 -13.67
C VAL A 450 12.72 4.92 -12.93
N CYS A 451 12.33 3.94 -12.13
CA CYS A 451 11.13 3.92 -11.31
C CYS A 451 11.33 4.74 -10.02
N PRO A 452 10.43 5.69 -9.67
CA PRO A 452 10.58 6.55 -8.47
C PRO A 452 10.58 5.82 -7.12
N ILE A 453 10.14 4.55 -7.07
CA ILE A 453 10.17 3.70 -5.87
C ILE A 453 11.27 2.63 -5.94
N CYS A 454 11.92 2.50 -7.10
CA CYS A 454 13.01 1.57 -7.34
C CYS A 454 14.38 2.28 -7.18
N LEU A 455 14.41 3.38 -6.43
CA LEU A 455 15.58 4.23 -6.19
C LEU A 455 16.49 3.73 -5.06
N VAL A 456 16.32 2.47 -4.64
CA VAL A 456 17.47 1.69 -4.14
C VAL A 456 18.26 1.30 -5.39
N GLY A 457 19.27 2.12 -5.69
CA GLY A 457 19.85 2.31 -7.01
C GLY A 457 20.42 1.08 -7.71
N LEU A 458 20.34 1.10 -9.04
CA LEU A 458 21.22 0.36 -9.93
C LEU A 458 21.77 1.37 -10.94
N TRP A 459 23.00 1.86 -10.70
CA TRP A 459 24.07 2.10 -11.69
C TRP A 459 25.40 2.36 -10.94
#